data_AF-A0A521PNW2-F1
#
_entry.id   AF-A0A521PNW2-F1
#
_cell.length_a   1.000
_cell.length_b   1.000
_cell.length_c   1.000
_cell.angle_alpha   90.00
_cell.angle_beta   90.00
_cell.angle_gamma   90.00
#
_symmetry.space_group_name_H-M   'P 1'
#
loop_
_entity.id
_entity.type
_entity.pdbx_description
1 polymer ?
#
loop_
_entity_poly.entity_id
_entity_poly.type
_entity_poly.pdbx_seq_one_letter_code
_entity_poly.pdbx_strand_id
1 'polypeptide(L)'
;MTETVRLWIAASHDAAHRNGGWAFVRVGAETVSRAGGDRRTTRARTILSGFLAALKDLPAGAALAVVAPRADALILHSLLKPPADPPAEDQDLRAVLTKALDGKGWTLAVGDPAGPTPAAFTAAWADTASEKGKMGGAFQIAIPKTNLAKVKGL
;
A
#
# COMPACT_ATOMS: atom_id res chain seq x y z
N MET A 1 19.69 -15.22 -8.64
CA MET A 1 19.11 -15.26 -7.28
C MET A 1 17.92 -14.32 -7.28
N THR A 2 16.76 -14.77 -6.82
CA THR A 2 15.56 -13.93 -6.72
C THR A 2 15.70 -13.01 -5.51
N GLU A 3 15.67 -11.70 -5.71
CA GLU A 3 15.68 -10.74 -4.61
C GLU A 3 14.31 -10.70 -3.93
N THR A 4 14.29 -10.87 -2.62
CA THR A 4 13.06 -10.75 -1.82
C THR A 4 12.91 -9.32 -1.32
N VAL A 5 11.86 -8.66 -1.76
CA VAL A 5 11.49 -7.30 -1.35
C VAL A 5 10.42 -7.37 -0.28
N ARG A 6 10.68 -6.78 0.90
CA ARG A 6 9.69 -6.65 1.97
C ARG A 6 8.88 -5.38 1.77
N LEU A 7 7.56 -5.47 1.87
CA LEU A 7 6.63 -4.35 1.70
C LEU A 7 5.67 -4.29 2.88
N TRP A 8 5.72 -3.20 3.64
CA TRP A 8 4.65 -2.83 4.56
C TRP A 8 3.78 -1.78 3.89
N ILE A 9 2.46 -1.97 3.95
CA ILE A 9 1.49 -1.06 3.33
C ILE A 9 0.24 -0.95 4.19
N ALA A 10 -0.34 0.24 4.25
CA ALA A 10 -1.60 0.49 4.93
C ALA A 10 -2.44 1.52 4.18
N ALA A 11 -3.75 1.45 4.38
CA ALA A 11 -4.71 2.46 3.95
C ALA A 11 -5.59 2.93 5.13
N SER A 12 -5.86 4.23 5.12
CA SER A 12 -6.84 4.91 5.96
C SER A 12 -7.93 5.46 5.05
N HIS A 13 -9.19 5.33 5.46
CA HIS A 13 -10.32 5.79 4.68
C HIS A 13 -11.40 6.32 5.61
N ASP A 14 -11.77 7.58 5.42
CA ASP A 14 -12.89 8.21 6.08
C ASP A 14 -14.11 8.14 5.16
N ALA A 15 -15.07 7.27 5.49
CA ALA A 15 -16.26 7.07 4.67
C ALA A 15 -17.20 8.27 4.68
N ALA A 16 -17.23 9.06 5.77
CA ALA A 16 -18.12 10.22 5.88
C ALA A 16 -17.67 11.35 4.96
N HIS A 17 -16.36 11.55 4.84
CA HIS A 17 -15.77 12.58 3.98
C HIS A 17 -15.27 12.04 2.63
N ARG A 18 -15.36 10.71 2.42
CA ARG A 18 -14.92 9.98 1.23
C ARG A 18 -13.47 10.26 0.85
N ASN A 19 -12.61 10.60 1.80
CA ASN A 19 -11.17 10.73 1.59
C ASN A 19 -10.45 9.49 2.05
N GLY A 20 -9.27 9.26 1.48
CA GLY A 20 -8.42 8.16 1.87
C GLY A 20 -6.96 8.52 1.69
N GLY A 21 -6.12 7.87 2.50
CA GLY A 21 -4.68 7.95 2.44
C GLY A 21 -4.08 6.55 2.46
N TRP A 22 -2.98 6.38 1.75
CA TRP A 22 -2.17 5.17 1.78
C TRP A 22 -0.73 5.54 2.08
N ALA A 23 0.00 4.58 2.64
CA ALA A 23 1.44 4.69 2.78
C ALA A 23 2.08 3.32 2.67
N PHE A 24 3.32 3.29 2.19
CA PHE A 24 4.12 2.09 2.16
C PHE A 24 5.58 2.35 2.52
N VAL A 25 6.23 1.30 3.02
CA VAL A 25 7.68 1.19 3.10
C VAL A 25 8.08 -0.12 2.43
N ARG A 26 8.99 -0.02 1.45
CA ARG A 26 9.53 -1.11 0.67
C ARG A 26 11.02 -1.23 0.92
N VAL A 27 11.50 -2.41 1.29
CA VAL A 27 12.91 -2.71 1.56
C VAL A 27 13.35 -3.83 0.62
N GLY A 28 14.28 -3.50 -0.28
CA GLY A 28 15.04 -4.42 -1.12
C GLY A 28 16.48 -3.90 -1.22
N ALA A 29 17.02 -3.80 -2.43
CA ALA A 29 18.31 -3.15 -2.71
C ALA A 29 18.34 -1.69 -2.20
N GLU A 30 17.20 -0.99 -2.29
CA GLU A 30 17.00 0.32 -1.71
C GLU A 30 15.72 0.37 -0.87
N THR A 31 15.74 1.17 0.19
CA THR A 31 14.54 1.50 0.97
C THR A 31 13.78 2.62 0.29
N VAL A 32 12.57 2.32 -0.19
CA VAL A 32 11.65 3.28 -0.81
C VAL A 32 10.41 3.41 0.06
N SER A 33 10.00 4.64 0.36
CA SER A 33 8.79 4.89 1.14
C SER A 33 8.03 6.09 0.61
N ARG A 34 6.71 5.95 0.53
CA ARG A 34 5.82 6.99 0.02
C ARG A 34 4.50 6.96 0.76
N ALA A 35 3.85 8.12 0.77
CA ALA A 35 2.48 8.29 1.19
C ALA A 35 1.71 9.09 0.14
N GLY A 36 0.43 8.81 -0.01
CA GLY A 36 -0.44 9.53 -0.92
C GLY A 36 -1.87 9.48 -0.44
N GLY A 37 -2.72 10.31 -1.01
CA GLY A 37 -4.12 10.37 -0.64
C GLY A 37 -4.94 11.04 -1.71
N ASP A 38 -6.26 10.90 -1.60
CA ASP A 38 -7.21 11.44 -2.56
C ASP A 38 -8.56 11.76 -1.87
N ARG A 39 -9.34 12.62 -2.53
CA ARG A 39 -10.75 12.85 -2.23
C ARG A 39 -11.61 11.93 -3.09
N ARG A 40 -12.83 11.67 -2.63
CA ARG A 40 -13.84 10.89 -3.36
C ARG A 40 -13.36 9.48 -3.73
N THR A 41 -12.61 8.85 -2.82
CA THR A 41 -12.11 7.48 -2.98
C THR A 41 -12.91 6.49 -2.13
N THR A 42 -12.54 5.22 -2.19
CA THR A 42 -13.01 4.15 -1.29
C THR A 42 -11.80 3.50 -0.61
N ARG A 43 -12.02 2.70 0.44
CA ARG A 43 -10.93 1.95 1.07
C ARG A 43 -10.20 1.06 0.05
N ALA A 44 -10.95 0.41 -0.84
CA ALA A 44 -10.41 -0.45 -1.89
C ALA A 44 -9.52 0.32 -2.86
N ARG A 45 -10.03 1.40 -3.46
CA ARG A 45 -9.22 2.23 -4.37
C ARG A 45 -7.98 2.80 -3.69
N THR A 46 -8.10 3.20 -2.42
CA THR A 46 -6.97 3.75 -1.64
C THR A 46 -5.84 2.74 -1.48
N ILE A 47 -6.13 1.52 -0.99
CA ILE A 47 -5.08 0.50 -0.83
C ILE A 47 -4.53 0.00 -2.16
N LEU A 48 -5.38 -0.17 -3.18
CA LEU A 48 -4.94 -0.58 -4.53
C LEU A 48 -4.04 0.47 -5.18
N SER A 49 -4.33 1.75 -4.99
CA SER A 49 -3.47 2.85 -5.47
C SER A 49 -2.11 2.86 -4.77
N GLY A 50 -2.10 2.67 -3.44
CA GLY A 50 -0.86 2.55 -2.68
C GLY A 50 -0.04 1.33 -3.10
N PHE A 51 -0.69 0.20 -3.40
CA PHE A 51 -0.01 -0.99 -3.85
C PHE A 51 0.59 -0.79 -5.23
N LEU A 52 -0.16 -0.19 -6.16
CA LEU A 52 0.36 0.15 -7.49
C LEU A 52 1.58 1.09 -7.40
N ALA A 53 1.53 2.10 -6.52
CA ALA A 53 2.66 2.98 -6.27
C ALA A 53 3.87 2.23 -5.69
N ALA A 54 3.65 1.23 -4.83
CA ALA A 54 4.70 0.38 -4.27
C ALA A 54 5.34 -0.57 -5.29
N LEU A 55 4.62 -0.90 -6.37
CA LEU A 55 5.15 -1.74 -7.46
C LEU A 55 6.05 -0.98 -8.43
N LYS A 56 6.02 0.35 -8.42
CA LYS A 56 6.81 1.19 -9.33
C LYS A 56 8.31 0.92 -9.14
N ASP A 57 9.03 0.77 -10.25
CA ASP A 57 10.49 0.54 -10.27
C ASP A 57 10.92 -0.76 -9.53
N LEU A 58 10.01 -1.73 -9.37
CA LEU A 58 10.40 -3.06 -8.89
C LEU A 58 11.18 -3.81 -9.97
N PRO A 59 12.31 -4.44 -9.62
CA PRO A 59 13.03 -5.31 -10.54
C PRO A 59 12.13 -6.39 -11.15
N ALA A 60 12.40 -6.75 -12.40
CA ALA A 60 11.77 -7.90 -13.03
C ALA A 60 12.12 -9.17 -12.23
N GLY A 61 11.13 -10.04 -12.00
CA GLY A 61 11.32 -11.27 -11.23
C GLY A 61 11.51 -11.11 -9.72
N ALA A 62 11.45 -9.90 -9.15
CA ALA A 62 11.51 -9.72 -7.69
C ALA A 62 10.37 -10.47 -6.99
N ALA A 63 10.67 -11.13 -5.86
CA ALA A 63 9.68 -11.75 -5.00
C ALA A 63 9.22 -10.74 -3.94
N LEU A 64 7.92 -10.51 -3.78
CA LEU A 64 7.39 -9.56 -2.79
C LEU A 64 6.83 -10.28 -1.57
N ALA A 65 7.25 -9.87 -0.38
CA ALA A 65 6.62 -10.24 0.88
C ALA A 65 5.83 -9.04 1.42
N VAL A 66 4.51 -9.07 1.27
CA VAL A 66 3.61 -7.96 1.61
C VAL A 66 3.01 -8.16 3.00
N VAL A 67 3.02 -7.12 3.82
CA VAL A 67 2.39 -7.07 5.14
C VAL A 67 1.42 -5.90 5.16
N ALA A 68 0.16 -6.16 5.49
CA ALA A 68 -0.89 -5.14 5.56
C ALA A 68 -1.83 -5.37 6.75
N PRO A 69 -2.46 -4.30 7.31
CA PRO A 69 -3.53 -4.45 8.28
C PRO A 69 -4.66 -5.33 7.74
N ARG A 70 -5.40 -6.03 8.62
CA ARG A 70 -6.41 -7.03 8.22
C ARG A 70 -7.39 -6.54 7.15
N ALA A 71 -7.95 -5.34 7.31
CA ALA A 71 -8.92 -4.81 6.35
C ALA A 71 -8.31 -4.59 4.95
N ASP A 72 -7.06 -4.16 4.90
CA ASP A 72 -6.32 -3.89 3.66
C ASP A 72 -5.83 -5.21 3.03
N ALA A 73 -5.40 -6.16 3.86
CA ALA A 73 -5.01 -7.50 3.43
C ALA A 73 -6.18 -8.26 2.76
N LEU A 74 -7.42 -8.11 3.26
CA LEU A 74 -8.58 -8.72 2.60
C LEU A 74 -8.80 -8.20 1.18
N ILE A 75 -8.59 -6.89 0.97
CA ILE A 75 -8.71 -6.27 -0.36
C ILE A 75 -7.55 -6.73 -1.25
N LEU A 76 -6.32 -6.72 -0.76
CA LEU A 76 -5.16 -7.19 -1.53
C LEU A 76 -5.26 -8.69 -1.88
N HIS A 77 -5.80 -9.51 -0.98
CA HIS A 77 -6.04 -10.93 -1.23
C HIS A 77 -6.98 -11.17 -2.42
N SER A 78 -7.91 -10.25 -2.69
CA SER A 78 -8.78 -10.33 -3.87
C SER A 78 -8.03 -10.18 -5.21
N LEU A 79 -6.75 -9.78 -5.21
CA LEU A 79 -5.91 -9.82 -6.41
C LEU A 79 -5.31 -11.22 -6.65
N LEU A 80 -5.06 -11.97 -5.57
CA LEU A 80 -4.59 -13.37 -5.64
C LEU A 80 -5.73 -14.33 -5.95
N LYS A 81 -6.89 -14.04 -5.37
CA LYS A 81 -8.13 -14.81 -5.53
C LYS A 81 -9.26 -13.83 -5.87
N PRO A 82 -9.40 -13.46 -7.16
CA PRO A 82 -10.50 -12.62 -7.60
C PRO A 82 -11.87 -13.20 -7.19
N PRO A 83 -12.80 -12.37 -6.69
CA PRO A 83 -14.18 -12.81 -6.52
C PRO A 83 -14.82 -13.08 -7.88
N ALA A 84 -15.91 -13.84 -7.90
CA ALA A 84 -16.66 -14.11 -9.14
C ALA A 84 -17.15 -12.81 -9.80
N ASP A 85 -17.65 -11.88 -8.99
CA ASP A 85 -18.08 -10.54 -9.42
C ASP A 85 -17.25 -9.45 -8.70
N PRO A 86 -16.13 -9.00 -9.27
CA PRO A 86 -15.35 -7.91 -8.69
C PRO A 86 -16.11 -6.58 -8.79
N PRO A 87 -16.04 -5.72 -7.75
CA PRO A 87 -16.70 -4.41 -7.77
C PRO A 87 -16.33 -3.60 -9.02
N ALA A 88 -17.32 -3.01 -9.68
CA ALA A 88 -17.06 -2.21 -10.89
C ALA A 88 -16.19 -0.97 -10.61
N GLU A 89 -16.24 -0.45 -9.38
CA GLU A 89 -15.59 0.79 -8.96
C GLU A 89 -14.05 0.74 -8.91
N ASP A 90 -13.44 -0.44 -8.95
CA ASP A 90 -11.98 -0.61 -8.90
C ASP A 90 -11.41 -1.45 -10.05
N GLN A 91 -12.22 -1.77 -11.07
CA GLN A 91 -11.81 -2.56 -12.23
C GLN A 91 -10.63 -1.96 -12.99
N ASP A 92 -10.60 -0.63 -13.15
CA ASP A 92 -9.50 0.11 -13.77
C ASP A 92 -8.17 -0.14 -13.04
N LEU A 93 -8.16 0.03 -11.71
CA LEU A 93 -6.97 -0.19 -10.89
C LEU A 93 -6.54 -1.65 -10.86
N ARG A 94 -7.51 -2.58 -10.79
CA ARG A 94 -7.24 -4.03 -10.82
C ARG A 94 -6.59 -4.48 -12.13
N ALA A 95 -7.04 -3.95 -13.27
CA ALA A 95 -6.44 -4.26 -14.56
C ALA A 95 -4.97 -3.81 -14.63
N VAL A 96 -4.68 -2.59 -14.16
CA VAL A 96 -3.31 -2.06 -14.11
C VAL A 96 -2.43 -2.88 -13.15
N LEU A 97 -2.95 -3.23 -11.96
CA LEU A 97 -2.25 -4.06 -10.99
C LEU A 97 -1.96 -5.46 -11.50
N THR A 98 -2.91 -6.08 -12.20
CA THR A 98 -2.72 -7.41 -12.80
C THR A 98 -1.53 -7.38 -13.76
N LYS A 99 -1.45 -6.37 -14.62
CA LYS A 99 -0.30 -6.17 -15.52
C LYS A 99 0.99 -5.88 -14.76
N ALA A 100 0.96 -5.09 -13.70
CA ALA A 100 2.14 -4.74 -12.92
C ALA A 100 2.71 -5.92 -12.09
N LEU A 101 1.84 -6.87 -11.73
CA LEU A 101 2.18 -8.09 -10.98
C LEU A 101 2.55 -9.26 -11.88
N ASP A 102 2.36 -9.14 -13.21
CA ASP A 102 2.66 -10.21 -14.14
C ASP A 102 4.15 -10.64 -14.03
N GLY A 103 4.36 -11.95 -13.93
CA GLY A 103 5.68 -12.53 -13.68
C GLY A 103 6.33 -12.23 -12.31
N LYS A 104 5.61 -11.61 -11.35
CA LYS A 104 6.10 -11.35 -9.99
C LYS A 104 5.45 -12.30 -8.98
N GLY A 105 6.25 -13.12 -8.32
CA GLY A 105 5.79 -13.89 -7.17
C GLY A 105 5.58 -12.97 -5.98
N TRP A 106 4.45 -13.06 -5.28
CA TRP A 106 4.25 -12.32 -4.05
C TRP A 106 3.40 -13.08 -3.02
N THR A 107 3.68 -12.81 -1.75
CA THR A 107 2.95 -13.34 -0.60
C THR A 107 2.32 -12.21 0.19
N LEU A 108 1.26 -12.53 0.93
CA LEU A 108 0.54 -11.58 1.76
C LEU A 108 0.38 -12.13 3.17
N ALA A 109 0.83 -11.36 4.15
CA ALA A 109 0.63 -11.59 5.56
C ALA A 109 -0.22 -10.47 6.15
N VAL A 110 -1.05 -10.82 7.13
CA VAL A 110 -1.76 -9.85 7.97
C VAL A 110 -0.78 -9.34 9.02
N GLY A 111 -0.53 -8.04 9.03
CA GLY A 111 0.19 -7.37 10.10
C GLY A 111 -0.79 -6.89 11.17
N ASP A 112 -0.59 -7.35 12.41
CA ASP A 112 -1.26 -6.79 13.59
C ASP A 112 -0.21 -6.04 14.43
N PRO A 113 -0.15 -4.70 14.36
CA PRO A 113 0.94 -3.95 14.97
C PRO A 113 0.82 -3.89 16.50
N ALA A 114 1.49 -4.80 17.20
CA ALA A 114 1.80 -4.63 18.62
C ALA A 114 3.11 -3.84 18.77
N GLY A 115 3.01 -2.52 18.94
CA GLY A 115 4.16 -1.63 19.18
C GLY A 115 4.76 -0.95 17.94
N PRO A 116 5.92 -0.27 18.09
CA PRO A 116 6.52 0.58 17.05
C PRO A 116 7.19 -0.26 15.95
N THR A 117 6.38 -0.81 15.06
CA THR A 117 6.77 -1.65 13.92
C THR A 117 6.67 -0.88 12.59
N PRO A 118 7.25 -1.37 11.48
CA PRO A 118 7.04 -0.78 10.16
C PRO A 118 5.55 -0.73 9.77
N ALA A 119 4.75 -1.71 10.20
CA ALA A 119 3.30 -1.73 10.00
C ALA A 119 2.61 -0.57 10.73
N ALA A 120 2.97 -0.32 12.00
CA ALA A 120 2.45 0.83 12.76
C ALA A 120 2.86 2.17 12.12
N PHE A 121 4.09 2.27 11.64
CA PHE A 121 4.58 3.44 10.93
C PHE A 121 3.81 3.71 9.64
N THR A 122 3.57 2.69 8.82
CA THR A 122 2.77 2.84 7.59
C THR A 122 1.33 3.22 7.88
N ALA A 123 0.72 2.68 8.94
CA ALA A 123 -0.64 3.05 9.33
C ALA A 123 -0.74 4.54 9.72
N ALA A 124 0.17 5.02 10.57
CA ALA A 124 0.18 6.43 10.99
C ALA A 124 0.40 7.41 9.82
N TRP A 125 1.22 7.02 8.83
CA TRP A 125 1.39 7.81 7.61
C TRP A 125 0.17 7.75 6.69
N ALA A 126 -0.53 6.63 6.61
CA ALA A 126 -1.77 6.53 5.86
C ALA A 126 -2.86 7.43 6.46
N ASP A 127 -2.97 7.52 7.78
CA ASP A 127 -3.88 8.45 8.48
C ASP A 127 -3.52 9.90 8.18
N THR A 128 -2.24 10.27 8.34
CA THR A 128 -1.74 11.62 8.01
C THR A 128 -2.03 11.97 6.55
N ALA A 129 -1.86 11.00 5.64
CA ALA A 129 -2.10 11.19 4.23
C ALA A 129 -3.60 11.33 3.91
N SER A 130 -4.47 10.65 4.64
CA SER A 130 -5.92 10.76 4.51
C SER A 130 -6.39 12.18 4.84
N GLU A 131 -5.93 12.74 5.96
CA GLU A 131 -6.23 14.13 6.35
C GLU A 131 -5.69 15.15 5.35
N LYS A 132 -4.48 14.94 4.83
CA LYS A 132 -3.94 15.80 3.78
C LYS A 132 -4.76 15.70 2.49
N GLY A 133 -5.18 14.49 2.11
CA GLY A 133 -6.02 14.24 0.94
C GLY A 133 -7.36 14.95 1.05
N LYS A 134 -7.97 14.91 2.25
CA LYS A 134 -9.20 15.64 2.59
C LYS A 134 -9.11 17.13 2.29
N MET A 135 -7.95 17.77 2.46
CA MET A 135 -7.76 19.21 2.22
C MET A 135 -7.23 19.56 0.83
N GLY A 136 -6.41 18.69 0.22
CA GLY A 136 -5.63 19.00 -0.98
C GLY A 136 -6.01 18.23 -2.25
N GLY A 137 -6.89 17.22 -2.19
CA GLY A 137 -7.13 16.32 -3.32
C GLY A 137 -6.00 15.31 -3.52
N ALA A 138 -5.91 14.73 -4.72
CA ALA A 138 -4.93 13.71 -5.07
C ALA A 138 -3.48 14.18 -4.88
N PHE A 139 -2.67 13.42 -4.16
CA PHE A 139 -1.23 13.67 -4.02
C PHE A 139 -0.42 12.40 -3.76
N GLN A 140 0.89 12.49 -3.99
CA GLN A 140 1.87 11.49 -3.57
C GLN A 140 3.18 12.19 -3.18
N ILE A 141 3.75 11.80 -2.04
CA ILE A 141 5.02 12.33 -1.52
C ILE A 141 5.94 11.21 -1.05
N ALA A 142 7.25 11.45 -1.10
CA ALA A 142 8.21 10.60 -0.42
C ALA A 142 8.13 10.84 1.10
N ILE A 143 8.20 9.77 1.89
CA ILE A 143 8.30 9.91 3.35
C ILE A 143 9.74 10.31 3.70
N PRO A 144 9.97 11.36 4.52
CA PRO A 144 11.31 11.81 4.85
C PRO A 144 12.21 10.71 5.42
N LYS A 145 13.45 10.62 4.94
CA LYS A 145 14.45 9.62 5.40
C LYS A 145 14.70 9.71 6.92
N THR A 146 14.64 10.91 7.48
CA THR A 146 14.76 11.15 8.93
C THR A 146 13.64 10.50 9.75
N ASN A 147 12.46 10.31 9.16
CA ASN A 147 11.36 9.59 9.81
C ASN A 147 11.54 8.06 9.67
N LEU A 148 12.02 7.59 8.52
CA LEU A 148 12.34 6.17 8.32
C LEU A 148 13.44 5.68 9.27
N ALA A 149 14.46 6.51 9.54
CA ALA A 149 15.55 6.16 10.45
C ALA A 149 15.10 5.84 11.89
N LYS A 150 13.87 6.23 12.26
CA LYS A 150 13.29 5.98 13.59
C LYS A 150 12.49 4.67 13.66
N VAL A 151 12.24 4.02 12.52
CA VAL A 151 11.45 2.79 12.43
C VAL A 151 12.33 1.60 12.77
N LYS A 152 11.98 0.88 13.84
CA LYS A 152 12.66 -0.36 14.22
C LYS A 152 12.16 -1.51 13.35
N GLY A 153 13.06 -2.40 12.92
CA GLY A 153 12.70 -3.64 12.21
C GLY A 153 12.48 -3.52 10.70
N LEU A 154 13.02 -2.48 10.05
CA LEU A 154 13.14 -2.40 8.59
C LEU A 154 14.19 -3.37 8.04
#